data_AF-A0A7X1KIJ6-F1
#
_entry.id   AF-A0A7X1KIJ6-F1
#
_cell.length_a   1.000
_cell.length_b   1.000
_cell.length_c   1.000
_cell.angle_alpha   90.00
_cell.angle_beta   90.00
_cell.angle_gamma   90.00
#
_symmetry.space_group_name_H-M   'P 1'
#
loop_
_entity.id
_entity.type
_entity.pdbx_description
1 polymer ?
#
loop_
_entity_poly.entity_id
_entity_poly.type
_entity_poly.pdbx_seq_one_letter_code
_entity_poly.pdbx_strand_id
1 'polypeptide(L)'
;MTNNYILVGAERQAELEAAKAAFFMSGNKIEVLESFKFKPRDPRKDIDSPLSRHGPRGKLKRTSESHFTRRLAYVDTIRELAKTMTIDQAMAATGKSESAMRRAAHEGGFMFKSKIVDRERDLKLIERLTALRDAGLSRIAACRKAGISDSLLHRLELTYEFSFPKRWEKRA
;
A
#
# COMPACT_ATOMS: atom_id res chain seq x y z
N MET A 1 12.62 -2.09 -75.37
CA MET A 1 12.34 -1.64 -73.98
C MET A 1 13.58 -0.95 -73.46
N THR A 2 13.58 0.38 -73.44
CA THR A 2 14.70 1.22 -72.99
C THR A 2 14.37 1.82 -71.62
N ASN A 3 15.38 1.86 -70.75
CA ASN A 3 15.26 1.88 -69.30
C ASN A 3 14.90 3.28 -68.73
N ASN A 4 13.61 3.52 -68.45
CA ASN A 4 13.11 4.75 -67.80
C ASN A 4 13.82 5.11 -66.48
N TYR A 5 14.42 4.15 -65.77
CA TYR A 5 15.07 4.38 -64.48
C TYR A 5 16.36 5.22 -64.55
N ILE A 6 17.09 5.20 -65.67
CA ILE A 6 18.35 5.96 -65.81
C ILE A 6 18.05 7.45 -66.04
N LEU A 7 17.00 7.76 -66.80
CA LEU A 7 16.54 9.13 -67.04
C LEU A 7 16.03 9.78 -65.73
N VAL A 8 15.24 9.06 -64.94
CA VAL A 8 14.73 9.53 -63.64
C VAL A 8 15.87 9.81 -62.64
N GLY A 9 16.95 9.01 -62.67
CA GLY A 9 18.13 9.26 -61.84
C GLY A 9 18.88 10.53 -62.25
N ALA A 10 19.00 10.78 -63.56
CA ALA A 10 19.66 11.97 -64.09
C ALA A 10 18.86 13.25 -63.81
N GLU A 11 17.53 13.20 -63.98
CA GLU A 11 16.62 14.31 -63.65
C GLU A 11 16.71 14.66 -62.16
N ARG A 12 16.63 13.65 -61.29
CA ARG A 12 16.76 13.84 -59.84
C ARG A 12 18.12 14.42 -59.44
N GLN A 13 19.20 14.02 -60.12
CA GLN A 13 20.52 14.57 -59.86
C GLN A 13 20.62 16.03 -60.28
N ALA A 14 20.06 16.39 -61.44
CA ALA A 14 19.99 17.77 -61.93
C ALA A 14 19.18 18.67 -60.99
N GLU A 15 18.06 18.19 -60.46
CA GLU A 15 17.26 18.90 -59.45
C GLU A 15 18.06 19.15 -58.16
N LEU A 16 18.80 18.16 -57.67
CA LEU A 16 19.63 18.29 -56.47
C LEU A 16 20.78 19.28 -56.68
N GLU A 17 21.37 19.31 -57.88
CA GLU A 17 22.43 20.25 -58.24
C GLU A 17 21.90 21.68 -58.37
N ALA A 18 20.72 21.86 -58.99
CA ALA A 18 20.04 23.15 -59.04
C ALA A 18 19.69 23.67 -57.64
N ALA A 19 19.19 22.80 -56.75
CA ALA A 19 18.88 23.16 -55.37
C ALA A 19 20.14 23.57 -54.56
N LYS A 20 21.26 22.84 -54.75
CA LYS A 20 22.55 23.21 -54.15
C LYS A 20 23.04 24.55 -54.68
N ALA A 21 22.98 24.78 -55.99
CA ALA A 21 23.39 26.04 -56.59
C ALA A 21 22.56 27.22 -56.06
N ALA A 22 21.24 27.07 -55.98
CA ALA A 22 20.35 28.09 -55.42
C ALA A 22 20.68 28.41 -53.95
N PHE A 23 20.99 27.40 -53.14
CA PHE A 23 21.41 27.57 -51.74
C PHE A 23 22.71 28.37 -51.61
N PHE A 24 23.70 28.14 -52.48
CA PHE A 24 24.93 28.93 -52.49
C PHE A 24 24.71 30.34 -53.06
N MET A 25 23.85 30.51 -54.07
CA MET A 25 23.51 31.81 -54.64
C MET A 25 22.79 32.73 -53.65
N SER A 26 22.01 32.19 -52.72
CA SER A 26 21.38 32.98 -51.65
C SER A 26 22.36 33.44 -50.57
N GLY A 27 23.67 33.19 -50.73
CA GLY A 27 24.73 33.63 -49.81
C GLY A 27 24.96 32.70 -48.63
N ASN A 28 24.30 31.54 -48.59
CA ASN A 28 24.46 30.59 -47.48
C ASN A 28 25.75 29.78 -47.63
N LYS A 29 26.39 29.47 -46.49
CA LYS A 29 27.59 28.65 -46.42
C LYS A 29 27.29 27.40 -45.61
N ILE A 30 27.88 26.28 -46.01
CA ILE A 30 27.82 25.04 -45.23
C ILE A 30 28.91 25.14 -44.16
N GLU A 31 28.51 25.17 -42.90
CA GLU A 31 29.43 25.07 -41.77
C GLU A 31 29.48 23.63 -41.28
N VAL A 32 30.70 23.06 -41.26
CA VAL A 32 30.95 21.76 -40.64
C VAL A 32 31.32 22.03 -39.19
N LEU A 33 30.39 21.78 -38.27
CA LEU A 33 30.63 21.93 -36.84
C LEU A 33 31.63 20.87 -36.34
N GLU A 34 32.53 21.28 -35.45
CA GLU A 34 33.42 20.33 -34.77
C GLU A 34 32.61 19.27 -34.01
N SER A 35 33.12 18.03 -34.01
CA SER A 35 32.53 16.95 -33.23
C SER A 35 32.56 17.27 -31.72
N PHE A 36 31.63 16.68 -30.96
CA PHE A 36 31.53 16.94 -29.53
C PHE A 36 32.85 16.56 -28.81
N LYS A 37 33.38 17.48 -28.01
CA LYS A 37 34.56 17.21 -27.17
C LYS A 37 34.09 16.53 -25.89
N PHE A 38 34.45 15.25 -25.72
CA PHE A 38 34.15 14.51 -24.49
C PHE A 38 34.87 15.16 -23.31
N LYS A 39 34.09 15.59 -22.30
CA LYS A 39 34.61 16.02 -21.00
C LYS A 39 34.28 14.95 -19.97
N PRO A 40 35.29 14.38 -19.26
CA PRO A 40 35.04 13.50 -18.14
C PRO A 40 34.11 14.17 -17.12
N ARG A 41 33.28 13.37 -16.45
CA ARG A 41 32.38 13.87 -15.41
C ARG A 41 33.21 14.46 -14.26
N ASP A 42 32.83 15.66 -13.82
CA ASP A 42 33.49 16.30 -12.68
C ASP A 42 33.51 15.35 -11.47
N PRO A 43 34.64 15.29 -10.73
CA PRO A 43 34.71 14.55 -9.47
C PRO A 43 33.58 15.01 -8.54
N ARG A 44 32.92 14.05 -7.90
CA ARG A 44 31.92 14.33 -6.88
C ARG A 44 32.58 15.13 -5.74
N LYS A 45 32.01 16.29 -5.41
CA LYS A 45 32.50 17.19 -4.33
C LYS A 45 32.56 16.53 -2.95
N ASP A 46 31.94 15.38 -2.82
CA ASP A 46 31.80 14.54 -1.64
C ASP A 46 32.95 13.52 -1.45
N ILE A 47 33.91 13.43 -2.38
CA ILE A 47 35.06 12.51 -2.25
C ILE A 47 36.15 13.09 -1.34
N ASP A 48 36.48 14.37 -1.49
CA ASP A 48 37.54 15.05 -0.70
C ASP A 48 36.99 16.04 0.34
N SER A 49 35.67 16.08 0.52
CA SER A 49 35.08 16.90 1.56
C SER A 49 35.37 16.26 2.93
N PRO A 50 36.12 16.92 3.85
CA PRO A 50 36.27 16.46 5.24
C PRO A 50 34.95 16.54 6.02
N LEU A 51 33.84 16.77 5.32
CA LEU A 51 32.49 16.93 5.81
C LEU A 51 31.62 15.78 5.29
N SER A 52 32.04 14.54 5.53
CA SER A 52 31.06 13.67 6.18
C SER A 52 30.78 14.30 7.55
N ARG A 53 29.88 15.30 7.61
CA ARG A 53 29.37 15.90 8.88
C ARG A 53 28.57 14.89 9.71
N HIS A 54 28.80 13.61 9.48
CA HIS A 54 28.53 12.57 10.43
C HIS A 54 29.92 12.12 10.85
N GLY A 55 30.54 12.89 11.76
CA GLY A 55 31.58 12.32 12.63
C GLY A 55 31.08 10.99 13.17
N PRO A 56 31.95 10.03 13.56
CA PRO A 56 31.52 8.70 13.95
C PRO A 56 30.35 8.88 14.91
N ARG A 57 29.13 8.54 14.46
CA ARG A 57 27.92 8.71 15.29
C ARG A 57 28.33 8.01 16.57
N GLY A 58 28.56 8.79 17.64
CA GLY A 58 29.16 8.26 18.84
C GLY A 58 28.35 7.01 19.12
N LYS A 59 28.99 5.85 19.13
CA LYS A 59 28.30 4.61 19.45
C LYS A 59 27.90 4.83 20.90
N LEU A 60 26.75 5.48 21.15
CA LEU A 60 26.09 5.38 22.42
C LEU A 60 26.03 3.88 22.60
N LYS A 61 26.74 3.40 23.61
CA LYS A 61 26.65 2.02 24.06
C LYS A 61 25.21 1.87 24.56
N ARG A 62 24.26 1.79 23.64
CA ARG A 62 22.94 1.22 23.87
C ARG A 62 23.27 -0.22 24.19
N THR A 63 23.52 -0.49 25.47
CA THR A 63 23.66 -1.86 25.93
C THR A 63 22.35 -2.52 25.51
N SER A 64 22.41 -3.44 24.56
CA SER A 64 21.24 -4.13 23.99
C SER A 64 20.38 -4.71 25.12
N GLU A 65 21.05 -5.13 26.19
CA GLU A 65 20.49 -5.59 27.45
C GLU A 65 19.52 -4.58 28.08
N SER A 66 19.85 -3.28 28.17
CA SER A 66 18.96 -2.28 28.78
C SER A 66 17.66 -2.06 27.99
N HIS A 67 17.73 -2.16 26.65
CA HIS A 67 16.56 -2.06 25.80
C HIS A 67 15.70 -3.32 25.89
N PHE A 68 16.32 -4.48 25.96
CA PHE A 68 15.64 -5.75 26.12
C PHE A 68 14.94 -5.87 27.48
N THR A 69 15.61 -5.52 28.58
CA THR A 69 15.01 -5.52 29.92
C THR A 69 13.86 -4.53 30.02
N ARG A 70 14.02 -3.32 29.47
CA ARG A 70 12.93 -2.34 29.38
C ARG A 70 11.76 -2.86 28.54
N ARG A 71 12.03 -3.62 27.47
CA ARG A 71 10.99 -4.20 26.62
C ARG A 71 10.23 -5.32 27.35
N LEU A 72 10.93 -6.20 28.05
CA LEU A 72 10.31 -7.25 28.84
C LEU A 72 9.43 -6.67 29.95
N ALA A 73 9.94 -5.70 30.72
CA ALA A 73 9.16 -5.02 31.74
C ALA A 73 7.89 -4.36 31.16
N TYR A 74 8.01 -3.76 29.96
CA TYR A 74 6.85 -3.22 29.25
C TYR A 74 5.83 -4.31 28.88
N VAL A 75 6.29 -5.45 28.34
CA VAL A 75 5.41 -6.58 28.00
C VAL A 75 4.70 -7.12 29.24
N ASP A 76 5.40 -7.24 30.37
CA ASP A 76 4.81 -7.69 31.64
C ASP A 76 3.73 -6.72 32.15
N THR A 77 3.95 -5.41 32.07
CA THR A 77 2.91 -4.42 32.45
C THR A 77 1.66 -4.57 31.58
N ILE A 78 1.83 -4.82 30.27
CA ILE A 78 0.70 -5.03 29.36
C ILE A 78 0.01 -6.35 29.65
N ARG A 79 0.75 -7.40 30.03
CA ARG A 79 0.17 -8.69 30.39
C ARG A 79 -0.82 -8.54 31.55
N GLU A 80 -0.48 -7.75 32.58
CA GLU A 80 -1.38 -7.49 33.70
C GLU A 80 -2.62 -6.70 33.27
N LEU A 81 -2.46 -5.69 32.41
CA LEU A 81 -3.59 -4.95 31.84
C LEU A 81 -4.49 -5.85 30.99
N ALA A 82 -3.92 -6.76 30.20
CA ALA A 82 -4.66 -7.65 29.31
C ALA A 82 -5.61 -8.60 30.04
N LYS A 83 -5.30 -8.97 31.29
CA LYS A 83 -6.20 -9.77 32.15
C LYS A 83 -7.51 -9.05 32.46
N THR A 84 -7.48 -7.72 32.55
CA THR A 84 -8.61 -6.91 33.04
C THR A 84 -9.28 -6.10 31.95
N MET A 85 -8.54 -5.69 30.92
CA MET A 85 -8.96 -4.72 29.92
C MET A 85 -9.04 -5.29 28.50
N THR A 86 -9.87 -4.65 27.67
CA THR A 86 -9.84 -4.81 26.21
C THR A 86 -8.69 -4.00 25.60
N ILE A 87 -8.35 -4.25 24.33
CA ILE A 87 -7.27 -3.52 23.62
C ILE A 87 -7.50 -2.00 23.66
N ASP A 88 -8.72 -1.54 23.38
CA ASP A 88 -9.05 -0.10 23.36
C ASP A 88 -8.86 0.54 24.74
N GLN A 89 -9.27 -0.17 25.81
CA GLN A 89 -9.08 0.29 27.19
C GLN A 89 -7.59 0.34 27.56
N ALA A 90 -6.81 -0.67 27.16
CA ALA A 90 -5.37 -0.67 27.37
C ALA A 90 -4.66 0.44 26.57
N MET A 91 -5.14 0.76 25.36
CA MET A 91 -4.65 1.91 24.58
C MET A 91 -4.94 3.22 25.30
N ALA A 92 -6.15 3.41 25.79
CA ALA A 92 -6.53 4.61 26.55
C ALA A 92 -5.70 4.76 27.84
N ALA A 93 -5.46 3.65 28.55
CA ALA A 93 -4.68 3.65 29.79
C ALA A 93 -3.18 3.90 29.57
N THR A 94 -2.60 3.37 28.50
CA THR A 94 -1.15 3.46 28.22
C THR A 94 -0.76 4.61 27.29
N GLY A 95 -1.72 5.20 26.58
CA GLY A 95 -1.50 6.21 25.54
C GLY A 95 -0.71 5.67 24.33
N LYS A 96 -0.71 4.35 24.10
CA LYS A 96 0.02 3.70 23.00
C LYS A 96 -0.93 3.24 21.89
N SER A 97 -0.36 3.01 20.72
CA SER A 97 -1.11 2.53 19.55
C SER A 97 -1.60 1.09 19.72
N GLU A 98 -2.64 0.75 18.98
CA GLU A 98 -3.15 -0.63 18.87
C GLU A 98 -2.05 -1.61 18.44
N SER A 99 -1.22 -1.20 17.48
CA SER A 99 -0.10 -2.01 16.97
C SER A 99 0.93 -2.34 18.05
N ALA A 100 1.17 -1.42 19.00
CA ALA A 100 2.08 -1.65 20.11
C ALA A 100 1.49 -2.68 21.10
N MET A 101 0.18 -2.59 21.37
CA MET A 101 -0.53 -3.58 22.20
C MET A 101 -0.53 -4.97 21.57
N ARG A 102 -0.87 -5.08 20.28
CA ARG A 102 -0.87 -6.36 19.55
C ARG A 102 0.52 -6.96 19.47
N ARG A 103 1.56 -6.14 19.28
CA ARG A 103 2.94 -6.61 19.28
C ARG A 103 3.37 -7.12 20.66
N ALA A 104 3.03 -6.41 21.74
CA ALA A 104 3.32 -6.87 23.10
C ALA A 104 2.59 -8.17 23.45
N ALA A 105 1.33 -8.32 23.02
CA ALA A 105 0.55 -9.55 23.15
C ALA A 105 1.21 -10.73 22.41
N HIS A 106 1.68 -10.50 21.18
CA HIS A 106 2.40 -11.52 20.41
C HIS A 106 3.75 -11.88 21.04
N GLU A 107 4.55 -10.90 21.45
CA GLU A 107 5.85 -11.12 22.11
C GLU A 107 5.70 -11.82 23.47
N GLY A 108 4.66 -11.47 24.23
CA GLY A 108 4.42 -11.97 25.57
C GLY A 108 3.52 -13.22 25.65
N GLY A 109 3.01 -13.70 24.52
CA GLY A 109 2.17 -14.90 24.43
C GLY A 109 0.84 -14.80 25.17
N PHE A 110 0.20 -13.63 25.19
CA PHE A 110 -1.09 -13.42 25.86
C PHE A 110 -2.11 -12.73 24.96
N MET A 111 -3.38 -12.76 25.37
CA MET A 111 -4.48 -12.09 24.67
C MET A 111 -5.21 -11.14 25.62
N PHE A 112 -5.70 -10.03 25.08
CA PHE A 112 -6.60 -9.13 25.80
C PHE A 112 -7.99 -9.73 25.92
N LYS A 113 -8.77 -9.24 26.87
CA LYS A 113 -10.21 -9.53 26.90
C LYS A 113 -10.86 -9.12 25.58
N SER A 114 -11.70 -10.00 25.05
CA SER A 114 -12.55 -9.68 23.92
C SER A 114 -13.51 -8.56 24.31
N LYS A 115 -13.88 -7.72 23.34
CA LYS A 115 -14.96 -6.76 23.57
C LYS A 115 -16.21 -7.55 23.91
N ILE A 116 -16.80 -7.26 25.07
CA ILE A 116 -18.07 -7.87 25.49
C ILE A 116 -19.05 -7.60 24.36
N VAL A 117 -19.61 -8.67 23.81
CA VAL A 117 -20.61 -8.59 22.76
C VAL A 117 -21.87 -7.97 23.37
N ASP A 118 -22.29 -6.85 22.80
CA ASP A 118 -23.51 -6.16 23.19
C ASP A 118 -24.73 -7.00 22.76
N ARG A 119 -25.28 -7.74 23.71
CA ARG A 119 -26.40 -8.68 23.48
C ARG A 119 -27.65 -7.95 22.98
N GLU A 120 -27.91 -6.74 23.45
CA GLU A 120 -29.10 -5.98 23.02
C GLU A 120 -28.97 -5.54 21.56
N ARG A 121 -27.77 -5.13 21.16
CA ARG A 121 -27.48 -4.78 19.77
C ARG A 121 -27.62 -5.99 18.85
N ASP A 122 -27.16 -7.15 19.29
CA ASP A 122 -27.31 -8.40 18.55
C ASP A 122 -28.78 -8.79 18.37
N LEU A 123 -29.60 -8.67 19.42
CA LEU A 123 -31.05 -8.94 19.34
C LEU A 123 -31.75 -8.01 18.34
N LYS A 124 -31.46 -6.70 18.38
CA LYS A 124 -32.00 -5.73 17.41
C LYS A 124 -31.57 -6.03 15.98
N LEU A 125 -30.34 -6.51 15.80
CA LEU A 125 -29.85 -6.94 14.48
C LEU A 125 -30.57 -8.19 13.99
N ILE A 126 -30.82 -9.16 14.86
CA ILE A 126 -31.55 -10.38 14.55
C ILE A 126 -33.00 -10.05 14.17
N GLU A 127 -33.68 -9.17 14.90
CA GLU A 127 -35.03 -8.70 14.53
C GLU A 127 -35.06 -8.10 13.12
N ARG A 128 -34.10 -7.22 12.81
CA ARG A 128 -33.98 -6.62 11.47
C ARG A 128 -33.69 -7.66 10.40
N LEU A 129 -32.81 -8.62 10.67
CA LEU A 129 -32.46 -9.71 9.73
C LEU A 129 -33.64 -10.66 9.52
N THR A 130 -34.45 -10.89 10.55
CA THR A 130 -35.68 -11.69 10.51
C THR A 130 -36.71 -11.02 9.60
N ALA A 131 -36.96 -9.72 9.76
CA ALA A 131 -37.83 -8.97 8.86
C ALA A 131 -37.34 -9.01 7.40
N LEU A 132 -36.02 -8.96 7.17
CA LEU A 132 -35.44 -9.09 5.82
C LEU A 132 -35.56 -10.51 5.25
N ARG A 133 -35.41 -11.53 6.09
CA ARG A 133 -35.62 -12.94 5.74
C ARG A 133 -37.06 -13.18 5.31
N ASP A 134 -38.01 -12.67 6.08
CA ASP A 134 -39.44 -12.84 5.85
C ASP A 134 -39.90 -12.03 4.62
N ALA A 135 -39.26 -10.89 4.33
CA ALA A 135 -39.38 -10.18 3.05
C ALA A 135 -38.73 -10.93 1.86
N GLY A 136 -38.16 -12.11 2.10
CA GLY A 136 -37.68 -13.02 1.08
C GLY A 136 -36.23 -12.79 0.62
N LEU A 137 -35.47 -11.88 1.25
CA LEU A 137 -34.08 -11.63 0.87
C LEU A 137 -33.19 -12.85 1.12
N SER A 138 -32.17 -13.01 0.27
CA SER A 138 -31.12 -14.00 0.50
C SER A 138 -30.18 -13.56 1.62
N ARG A 139 -29.50 -14.51 2.25
CA ARG A 139 -28.49 -14.27 3.31
C ARG A 139 -27.55 -13.11 2.98
N ILE A 140 -26.92 -13.15 1.80
CA ILE A 140 -25.95 -12.13 1.37
C ILE A 140 -26.64 -10.77 1.14
N ALA A 141 -27.84 -10.77 0.57
CA ALA A 141 -28.60 -9.53 0.35
C ALA A 141 -29.04 -8.90 1.68
N ALA A 142 -29.42 -9.71 2.66
CA ALA A 142 -29.75 -9.26 4.01
C ALA A 142 -28.54 -8.64 4.71
N CYS A 143 -27.35 -9.27 4.64
CA CYS A 143 -26.10 -8.69 5.16
C CYS A 143 -25.80 -7.32 4.55
N ARG A 144 -25.89 -7.20 3.22
CA ARG A 144 -25.65 -5.92 2.51
C ARG A 144 -26.65 -4.84 2.93
N LYS A 145 -27.92 -5.19 3.09
CA LYS A 145 -28.98 -4.25 3.47
C LYS A 145 -28.94 -3.86 4.95
N ALA A 146 -28.49 -4.77 5.81
CA ALA A 146 -28.30 -4.52 7.23
C ALA A 146 -26.96 -3.81 7.55
N GLY A 147 -26.00 -3.80 6.61
CA GLY A 147 -24.68 -3.19 6.78
C GLY A 147 -23.74 -4.04 7.64
N ILE A 148 -23.87 -5.36 7.59
CA ILE A 148 -23.17 -6.31 8.47
C ILE A 148 -22.25 -7.22 7.65
N SER A 149 -21.12 -7.63 8.23
CA SER A 149 -20.23 -8.63 7.63
C SER A 149 -20.79 -10.05 7.77
N ASP A 150 -20.46 -10.93 6.81
CA ASP A 150 -20.87 -12.35 6.90
C ASP A 150 -20.29 -13.07 8.12
N SER A 151 -19.12 -12.65 8.60
CA SER A 151 -18.53 -13.16 9.85
C SER A 151 -19.36 -12.82 11.09
N LEU A 152 -19.95 -11.62 11.16
CA LEU A 152 -20.83 -11.23 12.26
C LEU A 152 -22.14 -11.99 12.16
N LEU A 153 -22.69 -12.15 10.95
CA LEU A 153 -23.89 -12.96 10.75
C LEU A 153 -23.66 -14.40 11.21
N HIS A 154 -22.57 -15.04 10.77
CA HIS A 154 -22.24 -16.41 11.16
C HIS A 154 -22.10 -16.56 12.68
N ARG A 155 -21.51 -15.57 13.36
CA ARG A 155 -21.48 -15.53 14.82
C ARG A 155 -22.89 -15.47 15.41
N LEU A 156 -23.78 -14.62 14.89
CA LEU A 156 -25.17 -14.53 15.36
C LEU A 156 -25.93 -15.86 15.18
N GLU A 157 -25.76 -16.52 14.03
CA GLU A 157 -26.37 -17.81 13.75
C GLU A 157 -25.95 -18.88 14.76
N LEU A 158 -24.65 -18.96 15.07
CA LEU A 158 -24.13 -19.91 16.05
C LEU A 158 -24.54 -19.59 17.50
N THR A 159 -24.68 -18.30 17.82
CA THR A 159 -24.92 -17.85 19.21
C THR A 159 -26.40 -17.85 19.58
N TYR A 160 -27.27 -17.52 18.62
CA TYR A 160 -28.70 -17.30 18.86
C TYR A 160 -29.61 -18.27 18.07
N GLU A 161 -29.05 -19.32 17.48
CA GLU A 161 -29.77 -20.33 16.66
C GLU A 161 -30.62 -19.71 15.52
N PHE A 162 -30.27 -18.50 15.11
CA PHE A 162 -30.89 -17.84 13.98
C PHE A 162 -30.37 -18.46 12.68
N SER A 163 -31.24 -18.71 11.70
CA SER A 163 -30.84 -19.31 10.42
C SER A 163 -31.58 -18.70 9.24
N PHE A 164 -30.86 -18.56 8.13
CA PHE A 164 -31.43 -18.27 6.82
C PHE A 164 -31.68 -19.58 6.05
N PRO A 165 -32.81 -19.71 5.35
CA PRO A 165 -33.08 -20.89 4.54
C PRO A 165 -32.00 -21.08 3.47
N LYS A 166 -31.49 -22.30 3.34
CA LYS A 166 -30.49 -22.63 2.32
C LYS A 166 -31.13 -22.53 0.94
N ARG A 167 -30.34 -22.18 -0.08
CA ARG A 167 -30.83 -21.92 -1.45
C ARG A 167 -31.62 -23.08 -2.08
N TRP A 168 -31.48 -24.30 -1.56
CA TRP A 168 -32.15 -25.52 -2.03
C TRP A 168 -33.29 -25.99 -1.11
N GLU A 169 -33.51 -25.36 0.04
CA GLU A 169 -34.67 -25.61 0.89
C GLU A 169 -35.86 -24.83 0.32
N LYS A 170 -36.90 -25.53 -0.13
CA LYS A 170 -38.17 -24.89 -0.52
C LYS A 170 -38.73 -24.16 0.70
N ARG A 171 -39.01 -22.86 0.55
CA ARG A 171 -39.73 -22.09 1.57
C ARG A 171 -41.16 -22.63 1.65
N ALA A 172 -41.58 -23.00 2.86
CA ALA A 172 -42.98 -23.30 3.19
C ALA A 172 -43.79 -22.01 3.25
#